data_AF-A0A2X2VEX3-F1
#
_entry.id   AF-A0A2X2VEX3-F1
#
_cell.length_a   1.000
_cell.length_b   1.000
_cell.length_c   1.000
_cell.angle_alpha   90.00
_cell.angle_beta   90.00
_cell.angle_gamma   90.00
#
_symmetry.space_group_name_H-M   'P 1'
#
loop_
_entity.id
_entity.type
_entity.pdbx_description
1 polymer ?
#
loop_
_entity_poly.entity_id
_entity_poly.type
_entity_poly.pdbx_seq_one_letter_code
_entity_poly.pdbx_strand_id
1 'polypeptide(L)'
;MPIFDFYNSGTMSDQLETIKDYYKRTRRNILEISDADLETGKTHFNIIPRKYCSFKSPYNRRDYYKICFIIGKGTAHYGSHTMYVDRPVLFLPSPNIPYTWECEDDFQEGFSCLFNQEFLM
;
A
#
# COMPACT_ATOMS: atom_id res chain seq x y z
N MET A 1 6.15 -0.13 -30.64
CA MET A 1 5.75 0.66 -29.46
C MET A 1 4.31 0.28 -29.13
N PRO A 2 4.06 -0.69 -28.24
CA PRO A 2 2.70 -0.99 -27.86
C PRO A 2 2.33 -0.15 -26.64
N ILE A 3 1.23 0.59 -26.79
CA ILE A 3 0.47 1.19 -25.70
C ILE A 3 0.01 0.01 -24.84
N PHE A 4 0.50 -0.07 -23.60
CA PHE A 4 -0.02 -1.03 -22.64
C PHE A 4 -1.45 -0.63 -22.30
N ASP A 5 -2.40 -1.44 -22.73
CA ASP A 5 -3.80 -1.37 -22.32
C ASP A 5 -3.91 -1.62 -20.81
N PHE A 6 -3.80 -0.57 -20.01
CA PHE A 6 -3.97 -0.61 -18.55
C PHE A 6 -5.38 -1.02 -18.11
N TYR A 7 -6.34 -1.13 -19.04
CA TYR A 7 -7.73 -1.47 -18.74
C TYR A 7 -8.05 -2.98 -18.75
N ASN A 8 -7.14 -3.87 -19.19
CA ASN A 8 -7.47 -5.29 -19.41
C ASN A 8 -6.68 -6.31 -18.57
N SER A 9 -5.96 -5.91 -17.52
CA SER A 9 -5.34 -6.87 -16.60
C SER A 9 -5.64 -6.56 -15.14
N GLY A 10 -6.74 -7.10 -14.64
CA GLY A 10 -7.03 -7.19 -13.22
C GLY A 10 -8.50 -6.94 -12.95
N THR A 11 -9.26 -8.01 -12.81
CA THR A 11 -10.46 -7.98 -11.99
C THR A 11 -10.12 -7.25 -10.69
N MET A 12 -10.65 -6.03 -10.53
CA MET A 12 -10.67 -5.31 -9.27
C MET A 12 -11.27 -6.25 -8.23
N SER A 13 -10.48 -6.63 -7.23
CA SER A 13 -11.00 -7.47 -6.16
C SER A 13 -11.81 -6.59 -5.22
N ASP A 14 -13.12 -6.79 -5.20
CA ASP A 14 -14.03 -6.24 -4.17
C ASP A 14 -13.80 -6.89 -2.79
N GLN A 15 -12.83 -7.78 -2.66
CA GLN A 15 -12.48 -8.41 -1.41
C GLN A 15 -11.75 -7.42 -0.48
N LEU A 16 -12.13 -7.49 0.80
CA LEU A 16 -11.46 -6.78 1.88
C LEU A 16 -10.07 -7.39 2.11
N GLU A 17 -9.02 -6.56 2.07
CA GLU A 17 -7.70 -6.94 2.60
C GLU A 17 -7.64 -6.63 4.09
N THR A 18 -7.42 -7.65 4.90
CA THR A 18 -7.11 -7.43 6.32
C THR A 18 -5.64 -7.02 6.50
N ILE A 19 -5.29 -6.38 7.61
CA ILE A 19 -3.88 -6.10 7.93
C ILE A 19 -3.04 -7.40 7.99
N LYS A 20 -3.66 -8.52 8.41
CA LYS A 20 -3.05 -9.85 8.40
C LYS A 20 -2.79 -10.33 6.97
N ASP A 21 -3.72 -10.09 6.04
CA ASP A 21 -3.53 -10.41 4.62
C ASP A 21 -2.40 -9.59 3.99
N TYR A 22 -2.27 -8.31 4.37
CA TYR A 22 -1.15 -7.48 3.92
C TYR A 22 0.20 -8.09 4.29
N TYR A 23 0.38 -8.51 5.55
CA TYR A 23 1.63 -9.13 5.99
C TYR A 23 1.90 -10.47 5.31
N LYS A 24 0.87 -11.33 5.20
CA LYS A 24 0.95 -12.60 4.47
C LYS A 24 1.39 -12.41 3.02
N ARG A 25 0.76 -11.48 2.31
CA ARG A 25 1.01 -11.20 0.89
C ARG A 25 2.38 -10.59 0.65
N THR A 26 2.79 -9.63 1.47
CA THR A 26 4.05 -8.90 1.27
C THR A 26 5.26 -9.68 1.80
N ARG A 27 5.04 -10.77 2.54
CA ARG A 27 6.07 -11.54 3.26
C ARG A 27 6.97 -10.65 4.13
N ARG A 28 6.49 -9.47 4.52
CA ARG A 28 7.24 -8.56 5.38
C ARG A 28 6.96 -8.92 6.83
N ASN A 29 8.00 -9.18 7.59
CA ASN A 29 8.00 -9.30 9.05
C ASN A 29 6.97 -10.27 9.67
N ILE A 30 6.52 -11.31 8.94
CA ILE A 30 5.71 -12.39 9.55
C ILE A 30 6.49 -13.08 10.69
N LEU A 31 7.82 -13.05 10.64
CA LEU A 31 8.67 -13.66 11.67
C LEU A 31 8.68 -12.89 13.01
N GLU A 32 8.27 -11.63 13.04
CA GLU A 32 8.28 -10.79 14.25
C GLU A 32 6.89 -10.49 14.79
N ILE A 33 5.84 -10.61 13.96
CA ILE A 33 4.45 -10.31 14.34
C ILE A 33 3.71 -11.64 14.51
N SER A 34 3.31 -11.96 15.73
CA SER A 34 2.53 -13.15 16.01
C SER A 34 1.08 -12.98 15.55
N ASP A 35 0.38 -14.09 15.32
CA ASP A 35 -1.06 -14.07 15.05
C ASP A 35 -1.85 -13.40 16.20
N ALA A 36 -1.34 -13.51 17.43
CA ALA A 36 -1.92 -12.85 18.58
C ALA A 36 -1.79 -11.32 18.53
N ASP A 37 -0.76 -10.77 17.90
CA ASP A 37 -0.57 -9.32 17.75
C ASP A 37 -1.52 -8.70 16.72
N LEU A 38 -2.11 -9.53 15.86
CA LEU A 38 -3.06 -9.15 14.81
C LEU A 38 -4.51 -9.53 15.15
N GLU A 39 -4.78 -9.90 16.40
CA GLU A 39 -6.13 -10.19 16.89
C GLU A 39 -7.02 -8.93 16.88
N THR A 40 -8.29 -9.10 16.51
CA THR A 40 -9.29 -8.02 16.54
C THR A 40 -9.37 -7.40 17.92
N GLY A 41 -9.38 -6.06 18.00
CA GLY A 41 -9.42 -5.32 19.25
C GLY A 41 -8.06 -5.04 19.89
N LYS A 42 -6.95 -5.54 19.33
CA LYS A 42 -5.60 -5.11 19.74
C LYS A 42 -5.10 -3.96 18.88
N THR A 43 -4.44 -3.01 19.52
CA THR A 43 -3.78 -1.90 18.82
C THR A 43 -2.62 -2.42 17.97
N HIS A 44 -2.56 -2.01 16.70
CA HIS A 44 -1.45 -2.32 15.80
C HIS A 44 -0.84 -1.04 15.22
N PHE A 45 0.49 -0.94 15.27
CA PHE A 45 1.26 0.11 14.61
C PHE A 45 2.59 -0.44 14.13
N ASN A 46 2.95 -0.19 12.88
CA ASN A 46 4.24 -0.61 12.32
C ASN A 46 4.75 0.37 11.27
N ILE A 47 6.07 0.57 11.23
CA ILE A 47 6.76 1.39 10.23
C ILE A 47 7.75 0.50 9.49
N ILE A 48 7.60 0.45 8.17
CA ILE A 48 8.37 -0.45 7.31
C ILE A 48 9.11 0.40 6.28
N PRO A 49 10.44 0.23 6.12
CA PRO A 49 11.18 0.91 5.07
C PRO A 49 10.64 0.47 3.70
N ARG A 50 10.45 1.43 2.81
CA ARG A 50 10.23 1.13 1.39
C ARG A 50 11.59 0.92 0.75
N LYS A 51 11.79 -0.28 0.25
CA LYS A 51 12.78 -0.61 -0.76
C LYS A 51 12.00 -1.33 -1.86
N TYR A 52 12.40 -1.17 -3.11
CA TYR A 52 11.82 -1.77 -4.33
C TYR A 52 10.65 -1.03 -4.98
N CYS A 53 10.72 -1.04 -6.32
CA CYS A 53 9.64 -0.63 -7.19
C CYS A 53 8.66 -1.78 -7.43
N SER A 54 7.52 -1.73 -6.75
CA SER A 54 6.21 -2.22 -7.19
C SER A 54 5.35 -2.47 -5.95
N PHE A 55 4.39 -1.59 -5.72
CA PHE A 55 3.25 -1.96 -4.89
C PHE A 55 2.00 -1.78 -5.73
N LYS A 56 1.53 -2.89 -6.28
CA LYS A 56 0.13 -3.01 -6.67
C LYS A 56 -0.63 -3.26 -5.37
N SER A 57 -1.67 -2.48 -5.09
CA SER A 57 -2.63 -2.87 -4.07
C SER A 57 -3.75 -3.62 -4.79
N PRO A 58 -3.77 -4.96 -4.73
CA PRO A 58 -4.73 -5.75 -5.51
C PRO A 58 -6.15 -5.70 -4.93
N TYR A 59 -6.34 -5.00 -3.81
CA TYR A 59 -7.60 -4.91 -3.08
C TYR A 59 -8.10 -3.47 -3.03
N ASN A 60 -9.41 -3.30 -3.23
CA ASN A 60 -10.07 -2.00 -3.20
C ASN A 60 -10.40 -1.52 -1.78
N ARG A 61 -10.68 -2.45 -0.86
CA ARG A 61 -11.08 -2.18 0.53
C ARG A 61 -10.07 -2.76 1.51
N ARG A 62 -9.81 -2.04 2.60
CA ARG A 62 -8.88 -2.44 3.67
C ARG A 62 -9.51 -2.16 5.03
N ASP A 63 -9.20 -3.00 6.02
CA ASP A 63 -9.58 -2.78 7.43
C ASP A 63 -8.52 -2.00 8.23
N TYR A 64 -7.48 -1.52 7.54
CA TYR A 64 -6.34 -0.84 8.11
C TYR A 64 -6.01 0.43 7.33
N TYR A 65 -5.27 1.31 7.98
CA TYR A 65 -4.80 2.57 7.42
C TYR A 65 -3.34 2.48 7.02
N LYS A 66 -2.98 3.30 6.03
CA LYS A 66 -1.60 3.41 5.57
C LYS A 66 -1.23 4.87 5.37
N ILE A 67 -0.02 5.23 5.81
CA ILE A 67 0.66 6.47 5.41
C ILE A 67 1.94 6.07 4.69
N CYS A 68 2.14 6.60 3.49
CA CYS A 68 3.35 6.35 2.70
C CYS A 68 4.14 7.64 2.56
N PHE A 69 5.36 7.66 3.07
CA PHE A 69 6.33 8.65 2.66
C PHE A 69 7.13 8.09 1.48
N ILE A 70 7.08 8.77 0.35
CA ILE A 70 7.68 8.30 -0.90
C ILE A 70 8.82 9.26 -1.26
N ILE A 71 10.01 8.70 -1.43
CA ILE A 71 11.17 9.37 -2.01
C ILE A 71 11.51 8.59 -3.28
N GLY A 72 11.44 9.25 -4.43
CA GLY A 72 11.58 8.63 -5.74
C GLY A 72 10.55 9.20 -6.72
N LYS A 73 10.77 8.94 -8.01
CA LYS A 73 9.89 9.42 -9.07
C LYS A 73 8.96 8.33 -9.55
N GLY A 74 7.76 8.71 -9.97
CA GLY A 74 6.78 7.77 -10.46
C GLY A 74 5.40 8.36 -10.68
N THR A 75 4.49 7.49 -11.08
CA THR A 75 3.08 7.81 -11.33
C THR A 75 2.22 7.09 -10.29
N ALA A 76 1.43 7.87 -9.56
CA ALA A 76 0.41 7.37 -8.66
C ALA A 76 -0.93 7.30 -9.39
N HIS A 77 -1.56 6.12 -9.38
CA HIS A 77 -2.96 5.96 -9.78
C HIS A 77 -3.80 5.82 -8.52
N TYR A 78 -4.81 6.68 -8.36
CA TYR A 78 -5.67 6.76 -7.18
C TYR A 78 -7.13 6.93 -7.59
N GLY A 79 -7.89 5.84 -7.58
CA GLY A 79 -9.23 5.80 -8.18
C GLY A 79 -9.16 6.22 -9.66
N SER A 80 -9.89 7.28 -10.03
CA SER A 80 -9.88 7.85 -11.39
C SER A 80 -8.75 8.85 -11.65
N HIS A 81 -7.92 9.15 -10.65
CA HIS A 81 -6.88 10.18 -10.76
C HIS A 81 -5.53 9.54 -11.03
N THR A 82 -4.76 10.18 -11.91
CA THR A 82 -3.37 9.83 -12.19
C THR A 82 -2.52 11.06 -11.93
N MET A 83 -1.46 10.91 -11.13
CA MET A 83 -0.56 12.01 -10.77
C MET A 83 0.89 11.58 -10.95
N TYR A 84 1.64 12.38 -11.72
CA TYR A 84 3.09 12.25 -11.78
C TYR A 84 3.73 12.94 -10.57
N VAL A 85 4.73 12.28 -9.98
CA VAL A 85 5.42 12.70 -8.78
C VAL A 85 6.91 12.68 -9.06
N ASP A 86 7.55 13.84 -8.94
CA ASP A 86 8.98 14.06 -9.19
C ASP A 86 9.76 14.54 -7.96
N ARG A 87 9.10 14.56 -6.80
CA ARG A 87 9.61 15.07 -5.51
C ARG A 87 9.04 14.28 -4.34
N PRO A 88 9.66 14.35 -3.15
CA PRO A 88 9.15 13.65 -1.98
C PRO A 88 7.68 14.00 -1.69
N VAL A 89 6.88 12.97 -1.42
CA VAL A 89 5.44 13.12 -1.18
C VAL A 89 4.99 12.28 0.02
N LEU A 90 4.04 12.84 0.77
CA LEU A 90 3.28 12.11 1.77
C LEU A 90 1.94 11.69 1.16
N PHE A 91 1.72 10.39 1.04
CA PHE A 91 0.52 9.80 0.45
C PHE A 91 -0.32 9.12 1.54
N LEU A 92 -1.56 9.59 1.70
CA LEU A 92 -2.53 9.14 2.69
C LEU A 92 -3.73 8.50 1.98
N PRO A 93 -3.63 7.25 1.49
CA PRO A 93 -4.72 6.61 0.80
C PRO A 93 -5.90 6.30 1.73
N SER A 94 -7.10 6.67 1.30
CA SER A 94 -8.34 6.11 1.87
C SER A 94 -8.36 4.57 1.79
N PRO A 95 -8.77 3.86 2.85
CA PRO A 95 -8.92 2.40 2.84
C PRO A 95 -9.88 1.88 1.78
N ASN A 96 -10.77 2.72 1.25
CA ASN A 96 -11.82 2.35 0.29
C ASN A 96 -11.49 2.70 -1.17
N ILE A 97 -10.31 3.27 -1.43
CA ILE A 97 -9.92 3.68 -2.79
C ILE A 97 -8.71 2.85 -3.24
N PRO A 98 -8.81 2.16 -4.39
CA PRO A 98 -7.68 1.43 -4.95
C PRO A 98 -6.59 2.38 -5.41
N TYR A 99 -5.36 1.90 -5.32
CA TYR A 99 -4.22 2.65 -5.79
C TYR A 99 -3.06 1.76 -6.24
N THR A 100 -2.27 2.29 -7.16
CA THR A 100 -1.01 1.71 -7.62
C THR A 100 0.06 2.79 -7.71
N TRP A 101 1.31 2.35 -7.62
CA TRP A 101 2.48 3.19 -7.83
C TRP A 101 3.37 2.53 -8.87
N GLU A 102 3.61 3.28 -9.95
CA GLU A 102 4.49 2.91 -11.05
C GLU A 102 5.74 3.75 -10.94
N CYS A 103 6.89 3.13 -10.73
CA CYS A 103 8.12 3.90 -10.59
C CYS A 103 8.68 4.24 -11.95
N GLU A 104 9.27 5.43 -12.02
CA GLU A 104 10.01 5.86 -13.20
C GLU A 104 11.42 5.25 -13.24
N ASP A 105 12.04 5.05 -12.07
CA ASP A 105 13.38 4.50 -11.93
C ASP A 105 13.50 3.59 -10.68
N ASP A 106 14.69 2.99 -10.52
CA ASP A 106 15.02 2.08 -9.41
C ASP A 106 15.19 2.80 -8.06
N PHE A 107 15.37 4.13 -8.05
CA PHE A 107 15.57 4.91 -6.84
C PHE A 107 14.23 5.11 -6.12
N GLN A 108 13.90 4.17 -5.24
CA GLN A 108 12.63 4.10 -4.53
C GLN A 108 12.85 3.86 -3.05
N GLU A 109 12.77 4.93 -2.28
CA GLU A 109 12.96 4.94 -0.84
C GLU A 109 11.71 5.46 -0.11
N GLY A 110 11.87 5.69 1.20
CA GLY A 110 10.84 6.20 2.09
C GLY A 110 10.31 5.12 3.04
N PHE A 111 9.08 5.32 3.51
CA PHE A 111 8.50 4.52 4.58
C PHE A 111 7.02 4.24 4.33
N SER A 112 6.54 3.11 4.84
CA SER A 112 5.13 2.77 4.94
C SER A 112 4.79 2.55 6.41
N CYS A 113 3.93 3.41 6.94
CA CYS A 113 3.32 3.24 8.25
C CYS A 113 1.98 2.52 8.06
N LEU A 114 1.75 1.45 8.81
CA LEU A 114 0.49 0.70 8.86
C LEU A 114 -0.05 0.71 10.28
N PHE A 115 -1.33 1.00 10.43
CA PHE A 115 -2.01 1.00 11.72
C PHE A 115 -3.49 0.69 11.55
N ASN A 116 -4.12 0.17 12.59
CA ASN A 116 -5.54 -0.12 12.61
C ASN A 116 -6.34 0.97 13.33
N GLN A 117 -7.66 0.81 13.36
CA GLN A 117 -8.56 1.76 14.01
C GLN A 117 -8.27 1.87 15.52
N GLU A 118 -7.92 0.76 16.16
CA GLU A 118 -7.59 0.66 17.60
C GLU A 118 -6.34 1.46 17.99
N PHE A 119 -5.51 1.90 17.04
CA PHE A 119 -4.41 2.82 17.30
C PHE A 119 -4.85 4.29 17.39
N LEU A 120 -5.99 4.62 16.77
CA LEU A 120 -6.53 6.00 16.75
C LEU A 120 -7.53 6.28 17.87
N MET A 121 -8.00 5.24 18.57
CA MET A 121 -8.93 5.33 19.70
C MET A 121 -8.16 5.47 21.01
#